data_AF-A0A8K0A0V8-F1
#
_entry.id   AF-A0A8K0A0V8-F1
#
_cell.length_a   1.000
_cell.length_b   1.000
_cell.length_c   1.000
_cell.angle_alpha   90.00
_cell.angle_beta   90.00
_cell.angle_gamma   90.00
#
_symmetry.space_group_name_H-M   'P 1'
#
loop_
_entity.id
_entity.type
_entity.pdbx_description
1 polymer ?
#
loop_
_entity_poly.entity_id
_entity_poly.type
_entity_poly.pdbx_seq_one_letter_code
_entity_poly.pdbx_strand_id
1 'polypeptide(L)'
;MAVKLLLTVGLVYLVGRTAATEVFADDTLSPAEAPQQTQNSIRDEANEVEHLVETLKNLIEEEDRAAEPEGGASEDGLDADPPVEVMEELEKEEEREIDDPIDDLNEEEEEREMPEEFGGETSMGGVTEELEEVRHVVSGLRRLVRVCEHQTLTIRCPAGRQINIVSALYGRTSRGYCSNGPIRTTSCRSSNSLARVRTSCQGKSSCSVGASNSVFGDPCVGTFKYLEVRYACTGRGSPGYTSLGCWRDTGNRAIPTLEGTDPRLDGSYGARQNPIEKCYQVALSRGFAVFAVQHGGWCAGSTDGHNTYNKYGPSTACRADGEGGPWANAVYQITGRPTGCRGWTRWYDRDNPSATGDWENLSNLRQENPGQICAAPSGIQARVKGANTPASQTERQFSHFNPQAGFVCQNNDQSGSDRCLDYEVRFWCP
;
A
#
# COMPACT_ATOMS: atom_id res chain seq x y z
N MET A 1 -4.66 -21.78 -1.80
CA MET A 1 -4.56 -21.47 -0.36
C MET A 1 -3.23 -21.94 0.25
N ALA A 2 -2.64 -23.03 -0.26
CA ALA A 2 -1.31 -23.56 0.12
C ALA A 2 -0.18 -22.50 0.18
N VAL A 3 -0.04 -21.62 -0.81
CA VAL A 3 1.02 -20.58 -0.81
C VAL A 3 0.87 -19.56 0.34
N LYS A 4 -0.37 -19.24 0.73
CA LYS A 4 -0.65 -18.35 1.86
C LYS A 4 -0.36 -19.02 3.21
N LEU A 5 -0.62 -20.32 3.29
CA LEU A 5 -0.36 -21.14 4.47
C LEU A 5 1.15 -21.38 4.68
N LEU A 6 1.89 -21.64 3.59
CA LEU A 6 3.35 -21.79 3.60
C LEU A 6 4.06 -20.50 4.02
N LEU A 7 3.55 -19.34 3.59
CA LEU A 7 4.08 -18.04 4.02
C LEU A 7 3.82 -17.77 5.51
N THR A 8 2.65 -18.15 6.04
CA THR A 8 2.34 -17.98 7.47
C THR A 8 3.13 -18.95 8.35
N VAL A 9 3.30 -20.21 7.93
CA VAL A 9 4.11 -21.20 8.65
C VAL A 9 5.60 -20.83 8.60
N GLY A 10 6.09 -20.33 7.46
CA GLY A 10 7.46 -19.83 7.33
C GLY A 10 7.73 -18.60 8.20
N LEU A 11 6.75 -17.70 8.35
CA LEU A 11 6.86 -16.54 9.26
C LEU A 11 6.87 -16.98 10.73
N VAL A 12 6.03 -17.94 11.11
CA VAL A 12 6.02 -18.48 12.48
C VAL A 12 7.33 -19.22 12.81
N TYR A 13 7.90 -19.96 11.85
CA TYR A 13 9.20 -20.62 12.00
C TYR A 13 10.37 -19.62 12.11
N LEU A 14 10.33 -18.51 11.35
CA LEU A 14 11.34 -17.44 11.45
C LEU A 14 11.25 -16.67 12.77
N VAL A 15 10.02 -16.39 13.25
CA VAL A 15 9.79 -15.71 14.53
C VAL A 15 10.20 -16.60 15.72
N GLY A 16 9.96 -17.91 15.63
CA GLY A 16 10.45 -18.89 16.62
C GLY A 16 11.97 -18.97 16.69
N ARG A 17 12.67 -18.78 15.56
CA ARG A 17 14.15 -18.73 15.53
C ARG A 17 14.73 -17.45 16.12
N THR A 18 14.06 -16.30 15.97
CA THR A 18 14.53 -15.03 16.57
C THR A 18 14.31 -14.99 18.07
N ALA A 19 13.24 -15.61 18.59
CA ALA A 19 12.99 -15.68 20.03
C ALA A 19 14.03 -16.55 20.79
N ALA A 20 14.61 -17.55 20.12
CA ALA A 20 15.66 -18.39 20.72
C ALA A 20 17.04 -17.69 20.82
N THR A 21 17.26 -16.60 20.08
CA THR A 21 18.55 -15.88 20.06
C THR A 21 18.60 -14.64 20.95
N GLU A 22 17.47 -14.12 21.44
CA GLU A 22 17.44 -12.90 22.27
C GLU A 22 17.43 -13.15 23.79
N VAL A 23 17.47 -14.41 24.25
CA VAL A 23 17.50 -14.73 25.69
C VAL A 23 18.93 -14.67 26.29
N PHE A 24 19.97 -14.42 25.49
CA PHE A 24 21.35 -14.33 25.98
C PHE A 24 22.03 -13.02 25.57
N ALA A 25 21.54 -11.90 26.08
CA ALA A 25 22.25 -10.62 26.07
C ALA A 25 21.93 -9.77 27.31
N ASP A 26 22.10 -10.35 28.49
CA ASP A 26 22.36 -9.57 29.70
C ASP A 26 23.61 -10.14 30.38
N ASP A 27 24.61 -9.27 30.56
CA ASP A 27 25.93 -9.59 31.10
C ASP A 27 25.81 -9.82 32.61
N THR A 28 25.42 -11.02 33.03
CA THR A 28 25.94 -11.68 34.25
C THR A 28 25.44 -13.13 34.30
N LEU A 29 26.14 -14.07 33.65
CA LEU A 29 26.44 -15.44 34.14
C LEU A 29 26.90 -16.33 32.97
N SER A 30 27.85 -17.21 33.26
CA SER A 30 28.44 -18.18 32.34
C SER A 30 27.44 -19.29 31.93
N PRO A 31 27.54 -19.92 30.73
CA PRO A 31 26.49 -20.77 30.13
C PRO A 31 26.23 -22.16 30.76
N ALA A 32 26.58 -22.39 32.02
CA ALA A 32 26.60 -23.75 32.59
C ALA A 32 25.44 -24.12 33.53
N GLU A 33 24.47 -23.24 33.82
CA GLU A 33 23.49 -23.48 34.91
C GLU A 33 22.03 -23.10 34.57
N ALA A 34 21.56 -23.32 33.33
CA ALA A 34 20.11 -23.29 33.08
C ALA A 34 19.42 -24.51 33.75
N PRO A 35 18.30 -24.34 34.49
CA PRO A 35 17.62 -25.46 35.12
C PRO A 35 17.17 -26.50 34.09
N GLN A 36 17.56 -27.77 34.30
CA GLN A 36 17.22 -28.91 33.42
C GLN A 36 15.72 -29.00 33.11
N GLN A 37 14.89 -28.52 34.03
CA GLN A 37 13.42 -28.50 33.93
C GLN A 37 12.92 -27.57 32.81
N THR A 38 13.57 -26.42 32.60
CA THR A 38 13.23 -25.46 31.54
C THR A 38 13.67 -25.97 30.17
N GLN A 39 14.83 -26.62 30.09
CA GLN A 39 15.30 -27.26 28.86
C GLN A 39 14.42 -28.44 28.43
N ASN A 40 13.95 -29.24 29.39
CA ASN A 40 13.03 -30.33 29.11
C ASN A 40 11.67 -29.79 28.62
N SER A 41 11.13 -28.74 29.25
CA SER A 41 9.86 -28.12 28.82
C SER A 41 9.91 -27.56 27.40
N ILE A 42 10.99 -26.86 27.04
CA ILE A 42 11.17 -26.30 25.68
C ILE A 42 11.34 -27.42 24.65
N ARG A 43 12.04 -28.50 25.01
CA ARG A 43 12.19 -29.67 24.14
C ARG A 43 10.87 -30.39 23.92
N ASP A 44 10.05 -30.52 24.94
CA ASP A 44 8.76 -31.19 24.85
C ASP A 44 7.76 -30.39 23.99
N GLU A 45 7.75 -29.05 24.11
CA GLU A 45 6.97 -28.17 23.23
C GLU A 45 7.48 -28.21 21.78
N ALA A 46 8.80 -28.24 21.55
CA ALA A 46 9.37 -28.35 20.21
C ALA A 46 9.00 -29.68 19.51
N ASN A 47 8.97 -30.79 20.27
CA ASN A 47 8.58 -32.09 19.75
C ASN A 47 7.07 -32.16 19.40
N GLU A 48 6.22 -31.48 20.17
CA GLU A 48 4.78 -31.40 19.89
C GLU A 48 4.49 -30.60 18.61
N VAL A 49 5.24 -29.51 18.39
CA VAL A 49 5.17 -28.73 17.14
C VAL A 49 5.64 -29.55 15.94
N GLU A 50 6.72 -30.33 16.08
CA GLU A 50 7.23 -31.18 15.01
C GLU A 50 6.23 -32.29 14.63
N HIS A 51 5.56 -32.89 15.62
CA HIS A 51 4.51 -33.89 15.39
C HIS A 51 3.28 -33.29 14.65
N LEU A 52 2.88 -32.07 14.99
CA LEU A 52 1.77 -31.37 14.30
C LEU A 52 2.11 -31.03 12.85
N VAL A 53 3.37 -30.64 12.58
CA VAL A 53 3.85 -30.38 11.21
C VAL A 53 3.81 -31.65 10.37
N GLU A 54 4.23 -32.80 10.91
CA GLU A 54 4.23 -34.06 10.18
C GLU A 54 2.80 -34.59 9.94
N THR A 55 1.91 -34.41 10.92
CA THR A 55 0.48 -34.73 10.77
C THR A 55 -0.17 -33.92 9.65
N LEU A 56 0.16 -32.61 9.54
CA LEU A 56 -0.36 -31.76 8.48
C LEU A 56 0.19 -32.14 7.10
N LYS A 57 1.45 -32.57 6.99
CA LYS A 57 2.01 -33.05 5.71
C LYS A 57 1.25 -34.27 5.19
N ASN A 58 0.97 -35.23 6.06
CA ASN A 58 0.25 -36.45 5.67
C ASN A 58 -1.19 -36.16 5.22
N LEU A 59 -1.87 -35.18 5.83
CA LEU A 59 -3.21 -34.76 5.40
C LEU A 59 -3.22 -34.08 4.03
N ILE A 60 -2.14 -33.38 3.67
CA ILE A 60 -1.99 -32.74 2.34
C ILE A 60 -1.73 -33.79 1.26
N GLU A 61 -0.92 -34.82 1.57
CA GLU A 61 -0.63 -35.91 0.63
C GLU A 61 -1.84 -36.82 0.33
N GLU A 62 -2.79 -36.91 1.27
CA GLU A 62 -4.08 -37.61 1.08
C GLU A 62 -5.02 -36.82 0.14
N GLU A 63 -4.99 -35.48 0.20
CA GLU A 63 -5.86 -34.62 -0.63
C GLU A 63 -5.41 -34.61 -2.12
N ASP A 64 -4.10 -34.68 -2.38
CA ASP A 64 -3.54 -34.73 -3.74
C ASP A 64 -3.77 -36.10 -4.44
N ARG A 65 -3.97 -37.19 -3.69
CA ARG A 65 -4.19 -38.53 -4.27
C ARG A 65 -5.63 -38.75 -4.77
N ALA A 66 -6.56 -37.87 -4.41
CA ALA A 66 -7.98 -37.95 -4.79
C ALA A 66 -8.31 -37.29 -6.15
N ALA A 67 -7.31 -36.79 -6.89
CA ALA A 67 -7.51 -35.98 -8.08
C ALA A 67 -6.75 -36.50 -9.33
N GLU A 68 -7.07 -37.71 -9.80
CA GLU A 68 -6.69 -38.18 -11.15
C GLU A 68 -7.92 -38.80 -11.85
N PRO A 69 -8.32 -38.34 -13.04
CA PRO A 69 -9.21 -39.06 -13.94
C PRO A 69 -8.42 -39.83 -15.01
N GLU A 70 -8.87 -41.05 -15.30
CA GLU A 70 -8.37 -41.98 -16.32
C GLU A 70 -8.59 -41.51 -17.79
N GLY A 71 -7.57 -41.72 -18.64
CA GLY A 71 -7.64 -41.88 -20.12
C GLY A 71 -7.49 -40.61 -20.97
N GLY A 72 -6.74 -40.54 -22.09
CA GLY A 72 -6.00 -41.53 -22.88
C GLY A 72 -6.25 -41.38 -24.40
N ALA A 73 -5.25 -40.85 -25.16
CA ALA A 73 -5.00 -40.93 -26.63
C ALA A 73 -6.02 -40.27 -27.61
N SER A 74 -5.71 -39.78 -28.82
CA SER A 74 -4.59 -39.98 -29.77
C SER A 74 -4.46 -38.81 -30.79
N GLU A 75 -3.29 -38.68 -31.42
CA GLU A 75 -2.91 -37.73 -32.49
C GLU A 75 -3.42 -38.15 -33.90
N ASP A 76 -3.68 -37.18 -34.80
CA ASP A 76 -3.21 -37.15 -36.21
C ASP A 76 -3.83 -36.01 -37.07
N GLY A 77 -2.96 -35.22 -37.74
CA GLY A 77 -3.01 -34.94 -39.19
C GLY A 77 -3.95 -33.89 -39.85
N LEU A 78 -3.35 -32.75 -40.25
CA LEU A 78 -3.38 -32.05 -41.57
C LEU A 78 -4.61 -31.23 -42.08
N ASP A 79 -4.27 -29.98 -42.47
CA ASP A 79 -4.77 -29.03 -43.48
C ASP A 79 -6.10 -29.27 -44.26
N ALA A 80 -7.02 -28.29 -44.20
CA ALA A 80 -7.66 -27.61 -45.35
C ALA A 80 -8.73 -26.59 -44.91
N ASP A 81 -8.80 -25.43 -45.57
CA ASP A 81 -9.84 -24.38 -45.45
C ASP A 81 -10.86 -24.50 -46.63
N PRO A 82 -11.99 -23.75 -46.67
CA PRO A 82 -13.38 -24.23 -46.58
C PRO A 82 -14.17 -24.17 -47.92
N PRO A 83 -15.46 -24.60 -47.97
CA PRO A 83 -16.56 -23.61 -48.11
C PRO A 83 -17.91 -24.05 -47.43
N VAL A 84 -18.67 -23.16 -46.77
CA VAL A 84 -19.82 -22.34 -47.24
C VAL A 84 -21.16 -23.11 -47.49
N GLU A 85 -22.23 -22.57 -46.87
CA GLU A 85 -23.66 -22.57 -47.23
C GLU A 85 -24.71 -23.47 -46.50
N VAL A 86 -25.51 -22.77 -45.67
CA VAL A 86 -26.98 -22.77 -45.42
C VAL A 86 -27.80 -24.05 -45.19
N MET A 87 -28.62 -23.99 -44.14
CA MET A 87 -30.11 -24.06 -44.14
C MET A 87 -30.55 -24.67 -42.81
N GLU A 88 -31.08 -23.88 -41.87
CA GLU A 88 -32.47 -23.42 -41.76
C GLU A 88 -33.20 -24.25 -40.70
N GLU A 89 -33.96 -23.53 -39.88
CA GLU A 89 -34.69 -23.86 -38.66
C GLU A 89 -35.66 -25.07 -38.74
N LEU A 90 -36.35 -25.30 -37.61
CA LEU A 90 -37.53 -26.17 -37.32
C LEU A 90 -37.15 -27.33 -36.36
N GLU A 91 -37.78 -27.59 -35.22
CA GLU A 91 -38.99 -27.14 -34.50
C GLU A 91 -38.76 -27.57 -33.01
N LYS A 92 -39.05 -26.75 -32.00
CA LYS A 92 -40.30 -26.64 -31.25
C LYS A 92 -40.87 -27.96 -30.69
N GLU A 93 -41.21 -27.87 -29.39
CA GLU A 93 -42.09 -28.72 -28.57
C GLU A 93 -41.47 -29.95 -27.89
N GLU A 94 -41.24 -29.83 -26.58
CA GLU A 94 -41.90 -30.76 -25.63
C GLU A 94 -41.99 -30.10 -24.24
N GLU A 95 -43.10 -29.41 -23.97
CA GLU A 95 -43.67 -29.34 -22.62
C GLU A 95 -44.56 -30.57 -22.47
N ARG A 96 -44.35 -31.37 -21.42
CA ARG A 96 -45.46 -32.11 -20.80
C ARG A 96 -45.23 -32.28 -19.30
N GLU A 97 -46.30 -31.94 -18.60
CA GLU A 97 -46.54 -31.94 -17.17
C GLU A 97 -46.40 -33.33 -16.53
N ILE A 98 -46.07 -33.33 -15.23
CA ILE A 98 -46.58 -34.32 -14.27
C ILE A 98 -47.07 -33.56 -13.04
N ASP A 99 -48.39 -33.52 -12.89
CA ASP A 99 -49.13 -33.27 -11.65
C ASP A 99 -49.03 -34.49 -10.73
N ASP A 100 -48.78 -34.28 -9.42
CA ASP A 100 -49.80 -34.41 -8.36
C ASP A 100 -49.17 -34.37 -6.93
N PRO A 101 -49.96 -34.07 -5.87
CA PRO A 101 -49.51 -33.45 -4.62
C PRO A 101 -49.63 -34.39 -3.39
N ILE A 102 -49.65 -33.80 -2.16
CA ILE A 102 -50.01 -34.37 -0.83
C ILE A 102 -48.75 -34.78 0.00
N ASP A 103 -48.52 -34.46 1.28
CA ASP A 103 -49.34 -33.91 2.36
C ASP A 103 -48.50 -33.18 3.42
N ASP A 104 -49.24 -32.40 4.20
CA ASP A 104 -49.00 -31.71 5.45
C ASP A 104 -48.42 -32.60 6.57
N LEU A 105 -47.37 -32.14 7.29
CA LEU A 105 -47.12 -32.52 8.69
C LEU A 105 -46.48 -31.35 9.47
N ASN A 106 -47.32 -30.86 10.39
CA ASN A 106 -47.15 -29.92 11.50
C ASN A 106 -45.77 -29.75 12.18
N GLU A 107 -45.52 -28.47 12.50
CA GLU A 107 -45.11 -27.89 13.79
C GLU A 107 -44.59 -28.84 14.89
N GLU A 108 -43.34 -28.63 15.32
CA GLU A 108 -42.99 -28.51 16.74
C GLU A 108 -41.92 -27.42 16.91
N GLU A 109 -42.27 -26.39 17.70
CA GLU A 109 -41.37 -25.37 18.25
C GLU A 109 -40.45 -26.00 19.32
N GLU A 110 -39.16 -25.68 19.31
CA GLU A 110 -38.34 -25.79 20.52
C GLU A 110 -37.52 -24.52 20.71
N GLU A 111 -38.04 -23.65 21.58
CA GLU A 111 -37.31 -22.58 22.24
C GLU A 111 -36.17 -23.18 23.07
N ARG A 112 -34.94 -22.65 22.96
CA ARG A 112 -33.96 -22.78 24.03
C ARG A 112 -33.36 -21.44 24.42
N GLU A 113 -33.54 -21.21 25.71
CA GLU A 113 -33.29 -20.04 26.52
C GLU A 113 -31.80 -19.66 26.62
N MET A 114 -31.55 -18.37 26.70
CA MET A 114 -30.32 -17.79 27.22
C MET A 114 -30.37 -17.75 28.76
N PRO A 115 -29.27 -17.98 29.49
CA PRO A 115 -29.15 -17.48 30.85
C PRO A 115 -28.31 -16.19 30.91
N GLU A 116 -28.80 -15.24 31.70
CA GLU A 116 -28.15 -14.01 32.10
C GLU A 116 -27.22 -14.17 33.33
N GLU A 117 -26.27 -13.24 33.40
CA GLU A 117 -25.48 -12.72 34.53
C GLU A 117 -24.54 -13.62 35.35
N PHE A 118 -23.29 -13.15 35.47
CA PHE A 118 -22.66 -12.95 36.77
C PHE A 118 -21.64 -11.81 36.73
N GLY A 119 -21.85 -10.79 37.57
CA GLY A 119 -20.93 -9.69 37.79
C GLY A 119 -19.67 -10.12 38.56
N GLY A 120 -18.58 -9.41 38.32
CA GLY A 120 -17.32 -9.55 39.03
C GLY A 120 -16.38 -8.41 38.70
N GLU A 121 -16.42 -7.35 39.51
CA GLU A 121 -15.38 -6.33 39.56
C GLU A 121 -14.07 -6.98 40.04
N THR A 122 -13.03 -6.93 39.21
CA THR A 122 -11.66 -6.98 39.68
C THR A 122 -10.89 -5.80 39.10
N SER A 123 -10.52 -4.91 40.02
CA SER A 123 -9.48 -3.91 39.81
C SER A 123 -8.15 -4.62 39.57
N MET A 124 -7.59 -4.47 38.38
CA MET A 124 -6.14 -4.46 38.19
C MET A 124 -5.80 -3.29 37.29
N GLY A 125 -5.24 -2.25 37.90
CA GLY A 125 -4.51 -1.21 37.20
C GLY A 125 -3.25 -1.79 36.55
N GLY A 126 -2.79 -1.09 35.53
CA GLY A 126 -1.47 -1.30 34.94
C GLY A 126 -1.47 -2.04 33.60
N VAL A 127 -2.22 -1.56 32.61
CA VAL A 127 -1.69 -1.64 31.24
C VAL A 127 -0.73 -0.46 31.07
N THR A 128 0.54 -0.82 30.91
CA THR A 128 1.68 0.07 30.73
C THR A 128 1.48 0.99 29.52
N GLU A 129 2.08 2.17 29.57
CA GLU A 129 2.11 3.18 28.49
C GLU A 129 2.57 2.63 27.12
N GLU A 130 3.08 1.39 27.05
CA GLU A 130 3.48 0.72 25.81
C GLU A 130 2.30 0.16 24.98
N LEU A 131 1.13 -0.11 25.57
CA LEU A 131 -0.06 -0.56 24.82
C LEU A 131 -0.87 0.60 24.21
N GLU A 132 -0.67 1.84 24.66
CA GLU A 132 -1.23 3.02 23.99
C GLU A 132 -0.44 3.43 22.73
N GLU A 133 0.86 3.12 22.64
CA GLU A 133 1.64 3.34 21.41
C GLU A 133 1.20 2.40 20.26
N VAL A 134 0.85 1.15 20.55
CA VAL A 134 0.32 0.22 19.54
C VAL A 134 -1.05 0.68 19.03
N ARG A 135 -1.89 1.26 19.89
CA ARG A 135 -3.19 1.83 19.50
C ARG A 135 -3.02 3.03 18.56
N HIS A 136 -1.96 3.82 18.75
CA HIS A 136 -1.63 4.94 17.87
C HIS A 136 -1.10 4.50 16.50
N VAL A 137 -0.34 3.42 16.40
CA VAL A 137 0.08 2.81 15.12
C VAL A 137 -1.12 2.19 14.39
N VAL A 138 -2.02 1.51 15.11
CA VAL A 138 -3.26 0.92 14.56
C VAL A 138 -4.29 1.99 14.17
N SER A 139 -4.22 3.20 14.74
CA SER A 139 -5.10 4.33 14.36
C SER A 139 -4.81 4.91 12.96
N GLY A 140 -3.65 4.56 12.37
CA GLY A 140 -3.25 4.84 10.99
C GLY A 140 -3.60 3.72 9.99
N LEU A 141 -4.12 2.58 10.45
CA LEU A 141 -4.62 1.52 9.57
C LEU A 141 -5.91 2.00 8.89
N ARG A 142 -5.96 1.78 7.58
CA ARG A 142 -7.10 2.10 6.71
C ARG A 142 -8.39 1.58 7.36
N ARG A 143 -9.26 2.50 7.79
CA ARG A 143 -10.56 2.22 8.38
C ARG A 143 -11.53 1.83 7.29
N LEU A 144 -12.29 0.77 7.52
CA LEU A 144 -13.35 0.29 6.64
C LEU A 144 -14.69 0.58 7.29
N VAL A 145 -15.58 1.28 6.59
CA VAL A 145 -16.95 1.54 7.04
C VAL A 145 -17.93 1.15 5.96
N ARG A 146 -19.12 0.71 6.37
CA ARG A 146 -20.17 0.25 5.46
C ARG A 146 -21.54 0.71 5.95
N VAL A 147 -22.45 0.97 5.01
CA VAL A 147 -23.88 1.20 5.28
C VAL A 147 -24.72 0.57 4.16
N CYS A 148 -25.94 0.16 4.47
CA CYS A 148 -26.85 -0.41 3.48
C CYS A 148 -27.44 0.68 2.56
N GLU A 149 -27.97 0.28 1.42
CA GLU A 149 -28.75 1.17 0.55
C GLU A 149 -29.88 1.86 1.35
N HIS A 150 -30.16 3.13 1.00
CA HIS A 150 -31.05 4.08 1.69
C HIS A 150 -30.54 4.64 3.03
N GLN A 151 -29.38 4.19 3.53
CA GLN A 151 -28.76 4.78 4.71
C GLN A 151 -27.76 5.88 4.33
N THR A 152 -27.39 6.71 5.31
CA THR A 152 -26.35 7.73 5.16
C THR A 152 -25.11 7.31 5.92
N LEU A 153 -23.98 7.24 5.22
CA LEU A 153 -22.67 7.02 5.82
C LEU A 153 -22.14 8.33 6.38
N THR A 154 -21.71 8.36 7.63
CA THR A 154 -20.99 9.49 8.23
C THR A 154 -19.57 9.09 8.60
N ILE A 155 -18.59 9.88 8.16
CA ILE A 155 -17.17 9.69 8.48
C ILE A 155 -16.70 10.89 9.27
N ARG A 156 -15.96 10.64 10.37
CA ARG A 156 -15.37 11.68 11.22
C ARG A 156 -13.93 11.35 11.56
N CYS A 157 -13.07 12.35 11.52
CA CYS A 157 -11.69 12.27 11.98
C CYS A 157 -11.48 13.07 13.28
N PRO A 158 -10.54 12.64 14.14
CA PRO A 158 -10.16 13.40 15.34
C PRO A 158 -9.70 14.83 15.00
N ALA A 159 -9.72 15.72 16.00
CA ALA A 159 -9.28 17.10 15.85
C ALA A 159 -7.89 17.20 15.22
N GLY A 160 -7.73 18.09 14.24
CA GLY A 160 -6.48 18.27 13.50
C GLY A 160 -6.18 17.19 12.45
N ARG A 161 -7.07 16.22 12.22
CA ARG A 161 -6.96 15.22 11.15
C ARG A 161 -8.03 15.41 10.07
N GLN A 162 -7.72 15.00 8.85
CA GLN A 162 -8.58 15.09 7.67
C GLN A 162 -8.83 13.69 7.08
N ILE A 163 -9.97 13.53 6.44
CA ILE A 163 -10.37 12.29 5.79
C ILE A 163 -9.61 12.13 4.46
N ASN A 164 -8.92 11.00 4.31
CA ASN A 164 -8.30 10.56 3.07
C ASN A 164 -8.98 9.27 2.57
N ILE A 165 -9.70 9.32 1.46
CA ILE A 165 -10.42 8.19 0.87
C ILE A 165 -9.47 7.34 0.02
N VAL A 166 -9.27 6.10 0.47
CA VAL A 166 -8.42 5.10 -0.18
C VAL A 166 -9.20 4.35 -1.26
N SER A 167 -10.40 3.88 -0.95
CA SER A 167 -11.29 3.24 -1.92
C SER A 167 -12.76 3.40 -1.51
N ALA A 168 -13.68 3.27 -2.47
CA ALA A 168 -15.10 3.19 -2.19
C ALA A 168 -15.82 2.30 -3.22
N LEU A 169 -16.90 1.68 -2.79
CA LEU A 169 -17.75 0.80 -3.59
C LEU A 169 -19.20 1.01 -3.19
N TYR A 170 -20.04 1.38 -4.14
CA TYR A 170 -21.49 1.25 -4.05
C TYR A 170 -21.92 0.09 -4.95
N GLY A 171 -22.62 -0.88 -4.38
CA GLY A 171 -23.01 -2.10 -5.09
C GLY A 171 -23.18 -3.28 -4.14
N ARG A 172 -22.84 -4.48 -4.58
CA ARG A 172 -22.85 -5.69 -3.75
C ARG A 172 -21.78 -6.66 -4.21
N THR A 173 -20.92 -7.06 -3.27
CA THR A 173 -19.84 -8.05 -3.49
C THR A 173 -19.87 -9.22 -2.51
N SER A 174 -20.91 -9.30 -1.68
CA SER A 174 -21.06 -10.35 -0.66
C SER A 174 -22.55 -10.57 -0.36
N ARG A 175 -22.91 -11.82 -0.03
CA ARG A 175 -24.25 -12.17 0.43
C ARG A 175 -24.45 -11.91 1.92
N GLY A 176 -23.38 -11.87 2.71
CA GLY A 176 -23.45 -11.81 4.19
C GLY A 176 -23.58 -10.42 4.79
N TYR A 177 -23.64 -9.36 3.99
CA TYR A 177 -23.75 -7.98 4.48
C TYR A 177 -24.98 -7.30 3.88
N CYS A 178 -25.77 -6.60 4.70
CA CYS A 178 -27.08 -6.06 4.30
C CYS A 178 -27.97 -7.14 3.65
N SER A 179 -28.15 -8.26 4.34
CA SER A 179 -28.83 -9.46 3.81
C SER A 179 -30.37 -9.34 3.79
N ASN A 180 -30.93 -8.29 4.40
CA ASN A 180 -32.37 -8.09 4.55
C ASN A 180 -33.08 -7.63 3.27
N GLY A 181 -32.38 -7.59 2.13
CA GLY A 181 -32.93 -7.14 0.86
C GLY A 181 -32.60 -8.11 -0.28
N PRO A 182 -33.25 -7.96 -1.45
CA PRO A 182 -33.07 -8.87 -2.57
C PRO A 182 -31.61 -8.97 -3.04
N ILE A 183 -31.13 -10.19 -3.32
CA ILE A 183 -29.77 -10.43 -3.84
C ILE A 183 -29.85 -11.25 -5.13
N ARG A 184 -29.86 -10.58 -6.28
CA ARG A 184 -29.80 -11.23 -7.61
C ARG A 184 -28.37 -11.50 -8.04
N THR A 185 -27.41 -10.65 -7.64
CA THR A 185 -25.99 -10.83 -7.98
C THR A 185 -25.06 -10.27 -6.88
N THR A 186 -23.86 -10.81 -6.79
CA THR A 186 -22.73 -10.28 -6.00
C THR A 186 -21.60 -9.75 -6.87
N SER A 187 -21.80 -9.64 -8.18
CA SER A 187 -20.84 -9.03 -9.09
C SER A 187 -21.26 -7.59 -9.43
N CYS A 188 -21.64 -6.82 -8.41
CA CYS A 188 -22.25 -5.50 -8.58
C CYS A 188 -21.37 -4.38 -8.04
N ARG A 189 -20.95 -3.47 -8.93
CA ARG A 189 -20.07 -2.34 -8.59
C ARG A 189 -20.40 -1.11 -9.45
N SER A 190 -20.66 0.04 -8.82
CA SER A 190 -20.76 1.32 -9.54
C SER A 190 -19.38 1.88 -9.87
N SER A 191 -19.17 2.30 -11.11
CA SER A 191 -17.92 2.92 -11.60
C SER A 191 -17.61 4.26 -10.94
N ASN A 192 -18.63 4.99 -10.48
CA ASN A 192 -18.47 6.35 -9.93
C ASN A 192 -18.34 6.39 -8.40
N SER A 193 -18.33 5.22 -7.75
CA SER A 193 -18.32 5.07 -6.28
C SER A 193 -17.21 5.91 -5.61
N LEU A 194 -15.96 5.74 -6.07
CA LEU A 194 -14.81 6.43 -5.51
C LEU A 194 -14.85 7.95 -5.73
N ALA A 195 -15.20 8.38 -6.94
CA ALA A 195 -15.25 9.79 -7.30
C ALA A 195 -16.27 10.54 -6.42
N ARG A 196 -17.49 10.01 -6.29
CA ARG A 196 -18.56 10.65 -5.49
C ARG A 196 -18.22 10.74 -4.00
N VAL A 197 -17.62 9.69 -3.44
CA VAL A 197 -17.19 9.71 -2.04
C VAL A 197 -16.02 10.68 -1.83
N ARG A 198 -15.05 10.73 -2.74
CA ARG A 198 -13.95 11.72 -2.68
C ARG A 198 -14.46 13.15 -2.74
N THR A 199 -15.31 13.48 -3.70
CA THR A 199 -15.92 14.83 -3.81
C THR A 199 -16.61 15.24 -2.51
N SER A 200 -17.26 14.28 -1.84
CA SER A 200 -18.02 14.56 -0.62
C SER A 200 -17.14 14.64 0.63
N CYS A 201 -16.07 13.87 0.71
CA CYS A 201 -15.35 13.59 1.97
C CYS A 201 -13.88 13.98 2.00
N GLN A 202 -13.17 14.01 0.87
CA GLN A 202 -11.73 14.20 0.84
C GLN A 202 -11.31 15.54 1.49
N GLY A 203 -10.32 15.50 2.38
CA GLY A 203 -9.76 16.68 3.04
C GLY A 203 -10.64 17.29 4.14
N LYS A 204 -11.84 16.76 4.39
CA LYS A 204 -12.74 17.26 5.44
C LYS A 204 -12.46 16.57 6.77
N SER A 205 -12.77 17.22 7.88
CA SER A 205 -12.75 16.59 9.22
C SER A 205 -13.97 15.68 9.46
N SER A 206 -15.07 15.96 8.75
CA SER A 206 -16.33 15.21 8.81
C SER A 206 -17.05 15.32 7.48
N CYS A 207 -17.71 14.23 7.05
CA CYS A 207 -18.58 14.23 5.86
C CYS A 207 -19.75 13.27 6.04
N SER A 208 -20.77 13.40 5.21
CA SER A 208 -21.86 12.44 5.10
C SER A 208 -22.19 12.15 3.63
N VAL A 209 -22.48 10.89 3.30
CA VAL A 209 -22.77 10.42 1.94
C VAL A 209 -23.96 9.46 1.98
N GLY A 210 -25.02 9.76 1.24
CA GLY A 210 -26.18 8.87 1.10
C GLY A 210 -25.86 7.68 0.20
N ALA A 211 -26.09 6.46 0.66
CA ALA A 211 -25.98 5.23 -0.12
C ALA A 211 -27.25 5.04 -0.96
N SER A 212 -27.33 5.77 -2.08
CA SER A 212 -28.53 5.76 -2.94
C SER A 212 -28.20 5.82 -4.42
N ASN A 213 -29.16 5.37 -5.23
CA ASN A 213 -29.10 5.45 -6.69
C ASN A 213 -29.01 6.89 -7.21
N SER A 214 -29.55 7.87 -6.48
CA SER A 214 -29.44 9.29 -6.86
C SER A 214 -28.01 9.83 -6.77
N VAL A 215 -27.15 9.25 -5.92
CA VAL A 215 -25.75 9.66 -5.77
C VAL A 215 -24.84 8.87 -6.69
N PHE A 216 -25.06 7.56 -6.79
CA PHE A 216 -24.12 6.61 -7.41
C PHE A 216 -24.59 5.96 -8.71
N GLY A 217 -25.84 6.21 -9.14
CA GLY A 217 -26.52 5.42 -10.16
C GLY A 217 -26.90 4.02 -9.64
N ASP A 218 -27.60 3.23 -10.46
CA ASP A 218 -27.94 1.84 -10.13
C ASP A 218 -27.09 0.84 -10.94
N PRO A 219 -26.02 0.27 -10.36
CA PRO A 219 -25.17 -0.70 -11.06
C PRO A 219 -25.78 -2.11 -11.18
N CYS A 220 -26.85 -2.44 -10.44
CA CYS A 220 -27.45 -3.76 -10.47
C CYS A 220 -28.91 -3.70 -9.98
N VAL A 221 -29.82 -3.41 -10.90
CA VAL A 221 -31.26 -3.30 -10.63
C VAL A 221 -31.78 -4.60 -10.00
N GLY A 222 -32.60 -4.47 -8.96
CA GLY A 222 -33.18 -5.61 -8.24
C GLY A 222 -32.23 -6.31 -7.26
N THR A 223 -31.00 -5.80 -7.09
CA THR A 223 -30.11 -6.18 -5.99
C THR A 223 -30.02 -5.03 -5.00
N PHE A 224 -30.26 -5.33 -3.73
CA PHE A 224 -30.11 -4.39 -2.62
C PHE A 224 -28.62 -4.12 -2.40
N LYS A 225 -28.19 -2.87 -2.41
CA LYS A 225 -26.76 -2.52 -2.42
C LYS A 225 -26.27 -2.10 -1.03
N TYR A 226 -24.98 -1.84 -0.93
CA TYR A 226 -24.34 -1.18 0.19
C TYR A 226 -23.22 -0.27 -0.30
N LEU A 227 -22.93 0.77 0.48
CA LEU A 227 -21.75 1.61 0.32
C LEU A 227 -20.67 1.11 1.26
N GLU A 228 -19.52 0.73 0.72
CA GLU A 228 -18.28 0.40 1.44
C GLU A 228 -17.24 1.49 1.16
N VAL A 229 -16.62 2.05 2.21
CA VAL A 229 -15.56 3.05 2.08
C VAL A 229 -14.37 2.66 2.94
N ARG A 230 -13.18 2.64 2.32
CA ARG A 230 -11.89 2.56 3.03
C ARG A 230 -11.26 3.94 3.08
N TYR A 231 -10.93 4.42 4.27
CA TYR A 231 -10.36 5.74 4.48
C TYR A 231 -9.28 5.75 5.57
N ALA A 232 -8.49 6.79 5.61
CA ALA A 232 -7.57 7.07 6.70
C ALA A 232 -7.83 8.48 7.25
N CYS A 233 -7.52 8.71 8.53
CA CYS A 233 -7.47 10.04 9.10
C CYS A 233 -6.01 10.49 9.11
N THR A 234 -5.61 11.27 8.11
CA THR A 234 -4.25 11.82 8.04
C THR A 234 -4.18 13.12 8.85
N GLY A 235 -3.00 13.54 9.31
CA GLY A 235 -2.82 14.90 9.85
C GLY A 235 -3.22 15.96 8.83
N ARG A 236 -3.18 17.26 9.16
CA ARG A 236 -3.45 18.35 8.19
C ARG A 236 -2.43 18.46 7.03
N GLY A 237 -1.89 17.36 6.52
CA GLY A 237 -1.55 17.23 5.11
C GLY A 237 -2.81 16.70 4.42
N SER A 238 -3.50 17.51 3.60
CA SER A 238 -3.14 17.72 2.19
C SER A 238 -2.61 16.45 1.51
N PRO A 239 -3.00 16.13 0.27
CA PRO A 239 -2.57 14.94 -0.48
C PRO A 239 -1.07 14.93 -0.85
N GLY A 240 -0.22 15.47 0.01
CA GLY A 240 1.18 15.77 -0.23
C GLY A 240 1.40 16.88 -1.26
N TYR A 241 0.35 17.65 -1.58
CA TYR A 241 0.42 18.84 -2.42
C TYR A 241 -0.66 19.87 -2.07
N THR A 242 -0.42 21.13 -2.43
CA THR A 242 -1.35 22.27 -2.32
C THR A 242 -1.56 22.90 -3.69
N SER A 243 -2.79 23.32 -4.00
CA SER A 243 -3.05 24.02 -5.26
C SER A 243 -2.41 25.42 -5.25
N LEU A 244 -1.74 25.76 -6.33
CA LEU A 244 -1.24 27.10 -6.65
C LEU A 244 -2.21 27.87 -7.56
N GLY A 245 -3.34 27.27 -7.94
CA GLY A 245 -4.38 27.91 -8.75
C GLY A 245 -4.33 27.56 -10.24
N CYS A 246 -4.98 28.40 -11.05
CA CYS A 246 -5.16 28.19 -12.48
C CYS A 246 -4.30 29.14 -13.31
N TRP A 247 -3.52 28.58 -14.23
CA TRP A 247 -2.49 29.31 -14.97
C TRP A 247 -2.55 29.01 -16.46
N ARG A 248 -2.31 30.03 -17.29
CA ARG A 248 -2.34 29.88 -18.75
C ARG A 248 -1.17 29.03 -19.23
N ASP A 249 -1.39 28.23 -20.26
CA ASP A 249 -0.35 27.49 -20.96
C ASP A 249 -0.36 27.79 -22.46
N THR A 250 0.73 27.48 -23.15
CA THR A 250 0.87 27.67 -24.60
C THR A 250 1.68 26.52 -25.22
N GLY A 251 1.87 26.53 -26.54
CA GLY A 251 2.73 25.56 -27.22
C GLY A 251 4.17 25.51 -26.66
N ASN A 252 4.68 26.66 -26.20
CA ASN A 252 5.92 26.73 -25.42
C ASN A 252 5.59 26.50 -23.94
N ARG A 253 5.43 25.24 -23.54
CA ARG A 253 4.82 24.90 -22.24
C ARG A 253 5.46 25.59 -21.04
N ALA A 254 4.64 26.02 -20.08
CA ALA A 254 5.09 26.60 -18.82
C ALA A 254 5.72 25.54 -17.90
N ILE A 255 5.17 24.33 -17.90
CA ILE A 255 5.71 23.16 -17.20
C ILE A 255 5.83 22.02 -18.23
N PRO A 256 7.00 21.36 -18.34
CA PRO A 256 7.21 20.26 -19.29
C PRO A 256 6.26 19.08 -19.10
N THR A 257 6.00 18.36 -20.19
CA THR A 257 5.15 17.15 -20.21
C THR A 257 5.75 16.02 -19.40
N LEU A 258 4.90 15.26 -18.72
CA LEU A 258 5.23 13.96 -18.13
C LEU A 258 4.58 12.78 -18.87
N GLU A 259 3.69 13.05 -19.82
CA GLU A 259 3.04 12.01 -20.64
C GLU A 259 4.05 11.07 -21.31
N GLY A 260 3.78 9.76 -21.26
CA GLY A 260 4.63 8.73 -21.86
C GLY A 260 5.97 8.50 -21.14
N THR A 261 6.26 9.22 -20.06
CA THR A 261 7.53 9.06 -19.33
C THR A 261 7.47 8.03 -18.20
N ASP A 262 6.27 7.57 -17.83
CA ASP A 262 6.04 6.62 -16.74
C ASP A 262 4.84 5.72 -17.05
N PRO A 263 4.87 4.41 -16.74
CA PRO A 263 3.76 3.49 -17.00
C PRO A 263 2.43 3.92 -16.36
N ARG A 264 2.44 4.73 -15.29
CA ARG A 264 1.22 5.26 -14.66
C ARG A 264 0.49 6.30 -15.53
N LEU A 265 1.20 6.89 -16.50
CA LEU A 265 0.70 7.88 -17.47
C LEU A 265 0.58 7.29 -18.87
N ASP A 266 0.30 5.99 -18.94
CA ASP A 266 -0.04 5.31 -20.18
C ASP A 266 -1.39 5.76 -20.77
N GLY A 267 -1.61 5.39 -22.02
CA GLY A 267 -2.85 5.63 -22.74
C GLY A 267 -3.20 7.10 -22.99
N SER A 268 -4.45 7.34 -23.40
CA SER A 268 -4.97 8.68 -23.61
C SER A 268 -5.31 9.36 -22.29
N TYR A 269 -4.76 10.56 -22.06
CA TYR A 269 -4.99 11.31 -20.84
C TYR A 269 -6.45 11.71 -20.63
N GLY A 270 -7.24 11.88 -21.70
CA GLY A 270 -8.65 12.29 -21.60
C GLY A 270 -9.59 11.20 -21.06
N ALA A 271 -9.15 9.94 -21.06
CA ALA A 271 -9.87 8.81 -20.48
C ALA A 271 -9.28 8.36 -19.14
N ARG A 272 -8.25 9.07 -18.65
CA ARG A 272 -7.46 8.65 -17.50
C ARG A 272 -8.23 8.79 -16.20
N GLN A 273 -8.36 7.69 -15.48
CA GLN A 273 -8.93 7.69 -14.14
C GLN A 273 -7.94 8.23 -13.11
N ASN A 274 -8.41 9.09 -12.21
CA ASN A 274 -7.61 9.75 -11.16
C ASN A 274 -6.39 10.51 -11.71
N PRO A 275 -6.57 11.43 -12.68
CA PRO A 275 -5.45 12.07 -13.35
C PRO A 275 -4.57 12.89 -12.40
N ILE A 276 -5.18 13.58 -11.42
CA ILE A 276 -4.45 14.38 -10.42
C ILE A 276 -3.55 13.49 -9.57
N GLU A 277 -4.08 12.37 -9.05
CA GLU A 277 -3.31 11.46 -8.22
C GLU A 277 -2.19 10.77 -8.99
N LYS A 278 -2.48 10.27 -10.20
CA LYS A 278 -1.47 9.65 -11.06
C LYS A 278 -0.35 10.64 -11.41
N CYS A 279 -0.71 11.87 -11.77
CA CYS A 279 0.26 12.90 -12.10
C CYS A 279 1.12 13.28 -10.88
N TYR A 280 0.48 13.45 -9.72
CA TYR A 280 1.17 13.70 -8.46
C TYR A 280 2.18 12.61 -8.14
N GLN A 281 1.78 11.34 -8.20
CA GLN A 281 2.65 10.20 -7.85
C GLN A 281 3.89 10.10 -8.76
N VAL A 282 3.74 10.45 -10.03
CA VAL A 282 4.85 10.45 -11.01
C VAL A 282 5.77 11.63 -10.77
N ALA A 283 5.22 12.82 -10.53
CA ALA A 283 6.00 13.99 -10.18
C ALA A 283 6.75 13.81 -8.85
N LEU A 284 6.10 13.18 -7.86
CA LEU A 284 6.70 12.84 -6.57
C LEU A 284 7.86 11.87 -6.73
N SER A 285 7.69 10.78 -7.49
CA SER A 285 8.77 9.81 -7.73
C SER A 285 9.96 10.41 -8.49
N ARG A 286 9.73 11.49 -9.25
CA ARG A 286 10.78 12.24 -9.97
C ARG A 286 11.40 13.37 -9.13
N GLY A 287 10.99 13.51 -7.87
CA GLY A 287 11.50 14.56 -6.97
C GLY A 287 11.14 15.98 -7.42
N PHE A 288 10.06 16.15 -8.17
CA PHE A 288 9.63 17.45 -8.66
C PHE A 288 9.08 18.33 -7.53
N ALA A 289 9.14 19.64 -7.73
CA ALA A 289 8.60 20.61 -6.77
C ALA A 289 7.14 20.97 -7.09
N VAL A 290 6.80 20.94 -8.37
CA VAL A 290 5.47 21.30 -8.89
C VAL A 290 5.04 20.27 -9.93
N PHE A 291 3.74 19.96 -9.93
CA PHE A 291 3.08 19.27 -11.03
C PHE A 291 1.84 20.05 -11.47
N ALA A 292 1.34 19.74 -12.66
CA ALA A 292 0.13 20.34 -13.19
C ALA A 292 -0.71 19.33 -13.96
N VAL A 293 -2.02 19.54 -13.92
CA VAL A 293 -2.98 18.82 -14.76
C VAL A 293 -3.65 19.81 -15.70
N GLN A 294 -3.71 19.46 -16.98
CA GLN A 294 -4.34 20.24 -18.04
C GLN A 294 -5.46 19.43 -18.71
N HIS A 295 -6.53 20.12 -19.09
CA HIS A 295 -7.56 19.60 -19.98
C HIS A 295 -8.10 18.19 -19.63
N GLY A 296 -8.40 17.92 -18.36
CA GLY A 296 -9.04 16.67 -17.94
C GLY A 296 -8.08 15.48 -17.78
N GLY A 297 -6.77 15.71 -17.81
CA GLY A 297 -5.84 14.69 -17.31
C GLY A 297 -4.41 14.70 -17.83
N TRP A 298 -4.08 15.60 -18.75
CA TRP A 298 -2.71 15.74 -19.25
C TRP A 298 -1.78 16.20 -18.12
N CYS A 299 -0.68 15.49 -17.92
CA CYS A 299 0.21 15.62 -16.79
C CYS A 299 1.50 16.35 -17.18
N ALA A 300 1.88 17.30 -16.33
CA ALA A 300 3.12 18.04 -16.40
C ALA A 300 3.82 18.05 -15.04
N GLY A 301 5.13 18.23 -15.05
CA GLY A 301 5.88 18.43 -13.82
C GLY A 301 7.30 18.94 -14.05
N SER A 302 7.86 19.59 -13.04
CA SER A 302 9.22 20.11 -13.08
C SER A 302 9.81 20.29 -11.67
N THR A 303 11.12 20.14 -11.57
CA THR A 303 11.91 20.58 -10.41
C THR A 303 11.89 22.10 -10.27
N ASP A 304 11.96 22.84 -11.38
CA ASP A 304 11.95 24.32 -11.41
C ASP A 304 10.54 24.90 -11.64
N GLY A 305 9.49 24.07 -11.57
CA GLY A 305 8.14 24.48 -11.93
C GLY A 305 7.60 25.66 -11.12
N HIS A 306 8.15 25.94 -9.93
CA HIS A 306 7.81 27.11 -9.10
C HIS A 306 8.17 28.47 -9.72
N ASN A 307 9.14 28.51 -10.64
CA ASN A 307 9.55 29.73 -11.32
C ASN A 307 8.89 29.90 -12.69
N THR A 308 8.34 28.82 -13.24
CA THR A 308 7.90 28.80 -14.64
C THR A 308 6.40 28.67 -14.82
N TYR A 309 5.66 28.15 -13.82
CA TYR A 309 4.23 27.85 -13.93
C TYR A 309 3.37 29.08 -14.23
N ASN A 310 3.77 30.25 -13.73
CA ASN A 310 3.03 31.49 -13.81
C ASN A 310 3.45 32.39 -14.98
N LYS A 311 4.37 31.94 -15.86
CA LYS A 311 5.01 32.81 -16.87
C LYS A 311 4.02 33.43 -17.87
N TYR A 312 2.86 32.82 -18.09
CA TYR A 312 1.82 33.31 -19.00
C TYR A 312 0.64 33.99 -18.27
N GLY A 313 0.76 34.18 -16.97
CA GLY A 313 -0.27 34.79 -16.14
C GLY A 313 -1.42 33.84 -15.77
N PRO A 314 -2.35 34.33 -14.92
CA PRO A 314 -3.48 33.55 -14.43
C PRO A 314 -4.48 33.24 -15.56
N SER A 315 -5.25 32.17 -15.36
CA SER A 315 -6.33 31.76 -16.26
C SER A 315 -7.62 31.51 -15.47
N THR A 316 -8.76 31.69 -16.13
CA THR A 316 -10.09 31.34 -15.61
C THR A 316 -10.66 30.08 -16.27
N ALA A 317 -9.91 29.46 -17.19
CA ALA A 317 -10.40 28.33 -17.99
C ALA A 317 -10.28 26.97 -17.29
N CYS A 318 -9.66 26.89 -16.10
CA CYS A 318 -9.64 25.64 -15.33
C CYS A 318 -11.02 25.29 -14.80
N ARG A 319 -11.36 24.01 -14.83
CA ARG A 319 -12.56 23.48 -14.18
C ARG A 319 -12.35 23.39 -12.66
N ALA A 320 -13.46 23.34 -11.92
CA ALA A 320 -13.45 23.25 -10.46
C ALA A 320 -13.03 21.85 -9.93
N ASP A 321 -12.90 20.86 -10.81
CA ASP A 321 -12.46 19.50 -10.51
C ASP A 321 -10.95 19.39 -10.25
N GLY A 322 -10.19 20.44 -10.57
CA GLY A 322 -8.73 20.45 -10.41
C GLY A 322 -7.97 19.78 -11.56
N GLU A 323 -8.63 19.41 -12.65
CA GLU A 323 -8.01 18.74 -13.80
C GLU A 323 -7.61 19.73 -14.92
N GLY A 324 -7.59 21.02 -14.58
CA GLY A 324 -7.25 22.10 -15.49
C GLY A 324 -8.35 22.36 -16.51
N GLY A 325 -7.96 22.93 -17.65
CA GLY A 325 -8.86 23.26 -18.75
C GLY A 325 -8.11 23.38 -20.07
N PRO A 326 -8.80 23.74 -21.17
CA PRO A 326 -8.15 23.94 -22.46
C PRO A 326 -7.07 25.01 -22.35
N TRP A 327 -5.80 24.63 -22.58
CA TRP A 327 -4.64 25.51 -22.42
C TRP A 327 -4.54 26.19 -21.04
N ALA A 328 -5.07 25.55 -20.01
CA ALA A 328 -5.05 26.05 -18.65
C ALA A 328 -4.63 24.94 -17.68
N ASN A 329 -3.54 25.19 -16.97
CA ASN A 329 -2.95 24.29 -16.00
C ASN A 329 -3.58 24.54 -14.62
N ALA A 330 -4.18 23.51 -14.04
CA ALA A 330 -4.37 23.46 -12.60
C ALA A 330 -3.02 23.06 -11.98
N VAL A 331 -2.37 23.99 -11.29
CA VAL A 331 -1.00 23.82 -10.80
C VAL A 331 -1.01 23.47 -9.32
N TYR A 332 -0.13 22.56 -8.93
CA TYR A 332 -0.01 22.05 -7.57
C TYR A 332 1.45 22.05 -7.12
N GLN A 333 1.70 22.62 -5.95
CA GLN A 333 2.98 22.52 -5.24
C GLN A 333 3.01 21.24 -4.43
N ILE A 334 4.06 20.44 -4.55
CA ILE A 334 4.24 19.24 -3.73
C ILE A 334 4.73 19.68 -2.34
N THR A 335 3.89 19.50 -1.32
CA THR A 335 4.12 19.95 0.07
C THR A 335 4.33 18.81 1.05
N GLY A 336 3.88 17.61 0.72
CA GLY A 336 4.15 16.37 1.45
C GLY A 336 5.01 15.45 0.62
N ARG A 337 6.20 15.94 0.23
CA ARG A 337 7.33 15.02 0.12
C ARG A 337 7.34 14.24 1.43
N PRO A 338 7.38 12.90 1.44
CA PRO A 338 7.66 12.21 2.69
C PRO A 338 8.90 12.88 3.24
N THR A 339 8.79 13.47 4.43
CA THR A 339 9.93 13.91 5.23
C THR A 339 10.67 12.66 5.72
N GLY A 340 11.03 11.76 4.80
CA GLY A 340 12.16 10.88 4.93
C GLY A 340 13.32 11.66 4.31
N CYS A 341 14.14 12.40 5.03
CA CYS A 341 14.41 12.41 6.44
C CYS A 341 14.32 13.86 6.91
N ARG A 342 13.70 14.13 8.06
CA ARG A 342 14.01 15.37 8.78
C ARG A 342 14.95 14.99 9.90
N GLY A 343 16.11 15.64 9.94
CA GLY A 343 17.21 15.26 10.81
C GLY A 343 18.20 14.31 10.14
N TRP A 344 19.00 13.63 10.97
CA TRP A 344 20.00 12.67 10.50
C TRP A 344 19.33 11.45 9.88
N THR A 345 19.76 11.06 8.68
CA THR A 345 19.43 9.76 8.10
C THR A 345 20.02 8.64 8.96
N ARG A 346 19.62 7.39 8.68
CA ARG A 346 20.42 6.22 9.10
C ARG A 346 21.82 6.29 8.50
N TRP A 347 22.72 5.45 9.00
CA TRP A 347 24.02 5.24 8.40
C TRP A 347 23.88 4.43 7.10
N TYR A 348 24.71 4.79 6.12
CA TYR A 348 24.86 4.16 4.83
C TYR A 348 26.32 3.81 4.63
N ASP A 349 26.54 2.57 4.25
CA ASP A 349 27.81 2.04 3.82
C ASP A 349 27.53 1.30 2.51
N ARG A 350 28.30 1.65 1.49
CA ARG A 350 28.06 1.22 0.11
C ARG A 350 29.24 0.45 -0.44
N ASP A 351 30.43 1.00 -0.25
CA ASP A 351 31.67 0.43 -0.74
C ASP A 351 32.50 0.01 0.47
N ASN A 352 33.21 -1.12 0.35
CA ASN A 352 34.19 -1.48 1.37
C ASN A 352 35.57 -1.00 0.89
N PRO A 353 36.55 -0.77 1.77
CA PRO A 353 37.85 -0.20 1.43
C PRO A 353 38.66 -1.20 0.62
N SER A 354 38.45 -1.18 -0.69
CA SER A 354 39.05 -2.10 -1.66
C SER A 354 40.16 -1.40 -2.43
N ALA A 355 40.63 -1.98 -3.54
CA ALA A 355 41.86 -1.61 -4.26
C ALA A 355 42.07 -0.08 -4.43
N THR A 356 41.00 0.69 -4.66
CA THR A 356 41.07 2.14 -4.92
C THR A 356 40.75 3.03 -3.71
N GLY A 357 40.14 2.50 -2.66
CA GLY A 357 39.69 3.27 -1.50
C GLY A 357 38.27 2.90 -1.08
N ASP A 358 37.59 3.86 -0.46
CA ASP A 358 36.24 3.77 0.12
C ASP A 358 35.38 4.93 -0.42
N TRP A 359 34.15 4.64 -0.86
CA TRP A 359 33.39 5.49 -1.79
C TRP A 359 31.88 5.61 -1.48
N GLU A 360 31.54 6.55 -0.62
CA GLU A 360 30.18 6.84 -0.14
C GLU A 360 29.59 8.04 -0.90
N ASN A 361 29.64 7.96 -2.24
CA ASN A 361 29.14 9.00 -3.15
C ASN A 361 27.62 9.20 -3.00
N LEU A 362 27.19 10.45 -2.78
CA LEU A 362 25.79 10.77 -2.56
C LEU A 362 24.89 10.39 -3.75
N SER A 363 25.38 10.52 -4.99
CA SER A 363 24.61 10.14 -6.18
C SER A 363 24.22 8.66 -6.16
N ASN A 364 25.18 7.79 -5.84
CA ASN A 364 24.99 6.34 -5.84
C ASN A 364 24.17 5.93 -4.63
N LEU A 365 24.43 6.52 -3.45
CA LEU A 365 23.64 6.30 -2.25
C LEU A 365 22.16 6.66 -2.45
N ARG A 366 21.86 7.75 -3.18
CA ARG A 366 20.49 8.12 -3.54
C ARG A 366 19.85 7.18 -4.55
N GLN A 367 20.63 6.60 -5.45
CA GLN A 367 20.15 5.64 -6.44
C GLN A 367 19.75 4.31 -5.77
N GLU A 368 20.57 3.85 -4.82
CA GLU A 368 20.35 2.59 -4.09
C GLU A 368 19.32 2.73 -2.95
N ASN A 369 19.12 3.97 -2.45
CA ASN A 369 18.21 4.27 -1.34
C ASN A 369 17.20 5.37 -1.74
N PRO A 370 16.32 5.10 -2.72
CA PRO A 370 15.42 6.11 -3.27
C PRO A 370 14.49 6.66 -2.19
N GLY A 371 14.52 7.99 -2.02
CA GLY A 371 13.68 8.70 -1.06
C GLY A 371 14.10 8.61 0.41
N GLN A 372 15.23 7.97 0.73
CA GLN A 372 15.77 7.92 2.10
C GLN A 372 16.83 8.99 2.38
N ILE A 373 17.28 9.72 1.35
CA ILE A 373 18.20 10.85 1.48
C ILE A 373 17.56 12.02 0.72
N CYS A 374 17.47 13.17 1.38
CA CYS A 374 16.87 14.37 0.81
C CYS A 374 17.65 14.88 -0.42
N ALA A 375 16.97 15.66 -1.25
CA ALA A 375 17.56 16.17 -2.49
C ALA A 375 18.76 17.11 -2.28
N ALA A 376 18.77 17.83 -1.15
CA ALA A 376 19.79 18.80 -0.77
C ALA A 376 20.08 18.69 0.74
N PRO A 377 20.88 17.69 1.16
CA PRO A 377 21.31 17.61 2.54
C PRO A 377 22.19 18.82 2.89
N SER A 378 22.13 19.27 4.15
CA SER A 378 22.91 20.41 4.64
C SER A 378 24.03 20.02 5.61
N GLY A 379 24.14 18.73 5.94
CA GLY A 379 25.23 18.19 6.74
C GLY A 379 25.56 16.76 6.38
N ILE A 380 26.78 16.34 6.69
CA ILE A 380 27.28 14.98 6.51
C ILE A 380 28.08 14.58 7.75
N GLN A 381 27.99 13.33 8.15
CA GLN A 381 28.88 12.69 9.12
C GLN A 381 29.40 11.40 8.51
N ALA A 382 30.66 11.09 8.82
CA ALA A 382 31.33 9.87 8.42
C ALA A 382 32.04 9.27 9.65
N ARG A 383 32.01 7.94 9.78
CA ARG A 383 32.71 7.21 10.85
C ARG A 383 33.17 5.85 10.37
N VAL A 384 34.17 5.29 11.03
CA VAL A 384 34.63 3.93 10.76
C VAL A 384 33.54 2.95 11.17
N LYS A 385 33.11 2.11 10.22
CA LYS A 385 32.07 1.10 10.43
C LYS A 385 32.48 0.13 11.53
N GLY A 386 31.56 -0.17 12.45
CA GLY A 386 31.78 -1.04 13.60
C GLY A 386 32.58 -0.41 14.76
N ALA A 387 33.54 0.47 14.50
CA ALA A 387 34.33 1.14 15.54
C ALA A 387 33.69 2.45 16.07
N ASN A 388 32.79 3.06 15.29
CA ASN A 388 32.16 4.35 15.57
C ASN A 388 33.11 5.56 15.67
N THR A 389 34.40 5.41 15.35
CA THR A 389 35.39 6.49 15.34
C THR A 389 35.07 7.49 14.23
N PRO A 390 34.85 8.79 14.52
CA PRO A 390 34.60 9.79 13.50
C PRO A 390 35.74 9.88 12.49
N ALA A 391 35.41 10.04 11.20
CA ALA A 391 36.42 10.12 10.13
C ALA A 391 37.42 11.27 10.34
N SER A 392 37.03 12.37 10.98
CA SER A 392 37.94 13.47 11.31
C SER A 392 39.05 13.10 12.30
N GLN A 393 38.96 11.96 12.97
CA GLN A 393 39.93 11.49 13.97
C GLN A 393 40.84 10.37 13.46
N THR A 394 40.67 9.92 12.20
CA THR A 394 41.44 8.79 11.65
C THR A 394 42.74 9.20 10.98
N GLU A 395 43.04 10.51 10.94
CA GLU A 395 44.23 11.08 10.29
C GLU A 395 44.35 10.74 8.79
N ARG A 396 43.26 10.27 8.16
CA ARG A 396 43.20 9.98 6.71
C ARG A 396 42.90 11.23 5.89
N GLN A 397 43.37 11.24 4.65
CA GLN A 397 43.04 12.29 3.68
C GLN A 397 41.77 11.94 2.91
N PHE A 398 40.84 12.89 2.82
CA PHE A 398 39.55 12.70 2.16
C PHE A 398 39.44 13.57 0.92
N SER A 399 39.23 12.94 -0.23
CA SER A 399 38.99 13.63 -1.50
C SER A 399 37.66 14.38 -1.48
N HIS A 400 36.65 13.77 -0.85
CA HIS A 400 35.36 14.38 -0.60
C HIS A 400 34.92 14.13 0.84
N PHE A 401 34.42 15.18 1.50
CA PHE A 401 33.72 15.09 2.77
C PHE A 401 32.76 16.27 2.88
N ASN A 402 31.68 16.25 2.09
CA ASN A 402 30.71 17.33 2.05
C ASN A 402 29.31 16.80 1.69
N PRO A 403 28.24 17.50 2.08
CA PRO A 403 26.89 16.99 1.88
C PRO A 403 26.45 16.98 0.40
N GLN A 404 27.12 17.67 -0.52
CA GLN A 404 26.73 17.68 -1.94
C GLN A 404 27.33 16.52 -2.74
N ALA A 405 28.53 16.08 -2.39
CA ALA A 405 29.26 15.00 -3.07
C ALA A 405 29.15 13.66 -2.31
N GLY A 406 29.07 13.69 -0.98
CA GLY A 406 29.21 12.51 -0.13
C GLY A 406 30.58 12.47 0.55
N PHE A 407 31.09 11.25 0.75
CA PHE A 407 32.39 11.00 1.36
C PHE A 407 33.21 10.07 0.45
N VAL A 408 34.50 10.38 0.31
CA VAL A 408 35.43 9.56 -0.47
C VAL A 408 36.81 9.60 0.19
N CYS A 409 37.32 8.42 0.51
CA CYS A 409 38.71 8.20 0.86
C CYS A 409 39.38 7.43 -0.29
N GLN A 410 40.44 7.97 -0.89
CA GLN A 410 41.19 7.26 -1.93
C GLN A 410 42.54 6.80 -1.40
N ASN A 411 42.93 5.57 -1.73
CA ASN A 411 44.23 5.02 -1.29
C ASN A 411 45.42 5.83 -1.85
N ASN A 412 45.26 6.40 -3.05
CA ASN A 412 46.30 7.21 -3.71
C ASN A 412 46.55 8.56 -3.03
N ASP A 413 45.59 9.04 -2.24
CA ASP A 413 45.70 10.31 -1.51
C ASP A 413 46.35 10.11 -0.13
N GLN A 414 46.61 8.86 0.29
CA GLN A 414 47.17 8.57 1.60
C GLN A 414 48.70 8.64 1.58
N SER A 415 49.30 9.09 2.67
CA SER A 415 50.76 9.17 2.82
C SER A 415 51.38 7.82 3.18
N GLY A 416 52.50 7.48 2.54
CA GLY A 416 53.29 6.31 2.93
C GLY A 416 52.58 4.99 2.64
N SER A 417 52.47 4.13 3.66
CA SER A 417 51.80 2.82 3.58
C SER A 417 50.35 2.83 4.03
N ASP A 418 49.80 4.01 4.33
CA ASP A 418 48.44 4.15 4.83
C ASP A 418 47.39 3.80 3.76
N ARG A 419 46.28 3.23 4.22
CA ARG A 419 45.11 2.90 3.39
C ARG A 419 43.84 3.42 4.02
N CYS A 420 42.83 3.59 3.18
CA CYS A 420 41.49 3.94 3.62
C CYS A 420 40.93 2.86 4.54
N LEU A 421 40.16 3.31 5.53
CA LEU A 421 39.37 2.46 6.41
C LEU A 421 37.97 2.30 5.81
N ASP A 422 37.17 1.42 6.38
CA ASP A 422 35.77 1.17 6.02
C ASP A 422 34.89 2.22 6.70
N TYR A 423 34.35 3.16 5.94
CA TYR A 423 33.54 4.26 6.45
C TYR A 423 32.06 4.11 6.10
N GLU A 424 31.22 4.44 7.07
CA GLU A 424 29.80 4.67 6.85
C GLU A 424 29.45 6.15 7.03
N VAL A 425 28.47 6.63 6.27
CA VAL A 425 28.01 8.02 6.28
C VAL A 425 26.55 8.19 6.60
N ARG A 426 26.19 9.36 7.13
CA ARG A 426 24.81 9.82 7.20
C ARG A 426 24.69 11.29 6.86
N PHE A 427 23.51 11.70 6.43
CA PHE A 427 23.24 13.04 5.96
C PHE A 427 22.22 13.74 6.85
N TRP A 428 22.41 15.03 7.08
CA TRP A 428 21.40 15.86 7.73
C TRP A 428 20.48 16.44 6.66
N CYS A 429 19.19 16.18 6.82
CA CYS A 429 18.16 16.68 5.96
C CYS A 429 17.29 17.73 6.70
N PRO A 430 17.25 18.98 6.21
CA PRO A 430 16.63 20.12 6.91
C PRO A 430 15.10 20.08 7.01
#